data_AF-A0A6L7CMT6-F1
#
_entry.id   AF-A0A6L7CMT6-F1
#
_cell.length_a   1.000
_cell.length_b   1.000
_cell.length_c   1.000
_cell.angle_alpha   90.00
_cell.angle_beta   90.00
_cell.angle_gamma   90.00
#
_symmetry.space_group_name_H-M   'P 1'
#
loop_
_entity.id
_entity.type
_entity.pdbx_description
1 polymer ?
#
loop_
_entity_poly.entity_id
_entity_poly.type
_entity_poly.pdbx_seq_one_letter_code
_entity_poly.pdbx_strand_id
1 'polypeptide(L)'
;KMADSDALRVGDYTVAIGNPFGLGETVTSGIVSALGRSGLNAENYENFIQTDAAINRGNSGGALVNLNGELIGINTAILAPDGGNIGIGFAIPSNMVKNLTSQMVEYGQVKRGELGIMGTELNSELAKAMKVDAQRGAFVSQVLPNSSAAKAGIKAGDVITSLNGKPISSFAALRAQVGTMPVGSKLTLGLLRDGKQVNVNLELQQSSQNQVDSSSIFNGIEGAEMSNKGKDQGVVVNNVKTGTPAAQIGLKKGDVIIGANQQSV
;
A
#
# COMPACT_ATOMS: atom_id res chain seq x y z
N LYS A 1 -4.12 -1.92 21.14
CA LYS A 1 -3.52 -0.58 20.87
C LYS A 1 -2.56 -0.72 19.69
N MET A 2 -2.47 0.26 18.79
CA MET A 2 -1.47 0.28 17.70
C MET A 2 -0.31 1.20 18.08
N ALA A 3 0.91 0.80 17.76
CA ALA A 3 2.10 1.65 17.82
C ALA A 3 2.37 2.31 16.45
N ASP A 4 3.19 3.35 16.45
CA ASP A 4 3.70 3.97 15.23
C ASP A 4 4.78 3.07 14.61
N SER A 5 4.47 2.40 13.49
CA SER A 5 5.43 1.53 12.81
C SER A 5 6.63 2.28 12.22
N ASP A 6 6.54 3.59 12.03
CA ASP A 6 7.64 4.38 11.48
C ASP A 6 8.71 4.71 12.53
N ALA A 7 8.42 4.45 13.80
CA ALA A 7 9.38 4.53 14.90
C ALA A 7 10.19 3.23 15.09
N LEU A 8 9.84 2.16 14.36
CA LEU A 8 10.57 0.89 14.42
C LEU A 8 12.00 1.03 13.94
N ARG A 9 12.89 0.24 14.55
CA ARG A 9 14.26 0.05 14.11
C ARG A 9 14.56 -1.43 13.97
N VAL A 10 15.48 -1.73 13.06
CA VAL A 10 16.08 -3.06 12.96
C VAL A 10 16.77 -3.38 14.30
N GLY A 11 16.51 -4.57 14.84
CA GLY A 11 16.97 -5.00 16.16
C GLY A 11 15.97 -4.79 17.30
N ASP A 12 14.87 -4.05 17.10
CA ASP A 12 13.79 -4.00 18.10
C ASP A 12 13.14 -5.40 18.22
N TYR A 13 12.82 -5.82 19.45
CA TYR A 13 12.19 -7.12 19.71
C TYR A 13 10.75 -7.18 19.18
N THR A 14 10.37 -8.36 18.69
CA THR A 14 9.04 -8.65 18.16
C THR A 14 8.45 -9.91 18.79
N VAL A 15 7.12 -9.92 18.90
CA VAL A 15 6.34 -11.10 19.28
C VAL A 15 5.25 -11.30 18.22
N ALA A 16 5.20 -12.49 17.64
CA ALA A 16 4.18 -12.89 16.68
C ALA A 16 3.13 -13.77 17.36
N ILE A 17 1.86 -13.49 17.09
CA ILE A 17 0.71 -14.19 17.67
C ILE A 17 -0.22 -14.60 16.53
N GLY A 18 -0.61 -15.88 16.48
CA GLY A 18 -1.50 -16.40 15.44
C GLY A 18 -1.96 -17.82 15.71
N ASN A 19 -2.49 -18.49 14.68
CA ASN A 19 -2.99 -19.86 14.78
C ASN A 19 -2.31 -20.78 13.74
N PRO A 20 -1.02 -21.12 13.94
CA PRO A 20 -0.26 -21.89 12.97
C PRO A 20 -0.83 -23.30 12.86
N PHE A 21 -1.08 -23.75 11.63
CA PHE A 21 -1.62 -25.06 11.30
C PHE A 21 -2.96 -25.41 11.97
N GLY A 22 -3.68 -24.42 12.53
CA GLY A 22 -4.93 -24.66 13.26
C GLY A 22 -4.75 -25.22 14.67
N LEU A 23 -3.54 -25.17 15.24
CA LEU A 23 -3.22 -25.73 16.56
C LEU A 23 -3.82 -24.93 17.73
N GLY A 24 -4.27 -23.70 17.48
CA GLY A 24 -4.71 -22.74 18.49
C GLY A 24 -3.78 -21.54 18.58
N GLU A 25 -4.12 -20.61 19.48
CA GLU A 25 -3.34 -19.40 19.71
C GLU A 25 -1.90 -19.75 20.13
N THR A 26 -0.94 -19.38 19.28
CA THR A 26 0.47 -19.65 19.45
C THR A 26 1.25 -18.35 19.42
N VAL A 27 2.21 -18.23 20.34
CA VAL A 27 3.08 -17.07 20.48
C VAL A 27 4.52 -17.48 20.16
N THR A 28 5.18 -16.69 19.32
CA THR A 28 6.61 -16.82 19.00
C THR A 28 7.29 -15.47 19.10
N SER A 29 8.62 -15.43 19.26
CA SER A 29 9.38 -14.19 19.45
C SER A 29 10.59 -14.12 18.53
N GLY A 30 11.02 -12.91 18.24
CA GLY A 30 12.21 -12.62 17.44
C GLY A 30 12.56 -11.14 17.54
N ILE A 31 13.13 -10.61 16.47
CA ILE A 31 13.47 -9.20 16.29
C ILE A 31 12.99 -8.69 14.92
N VAL A 32 13.00 -7.38 14.74
CA VAL A 32 12.92 -6.76 13.42
C VAL A 32 14.24 -7.02 12.70
N SER A 33 14.23 -7.87 11.67
CA SER A 33 15.40 -8.22 10.87
C SER A 33 15.69 -7.19 9.77
N ALA A 34 14.64 -6.57 9.21
CA ALA A 34 14.74 -5.50 8.20
C ALA A 34 13.43 -4.71 8.11
N LEU A 35 13.50 -3.52 7.52
CA LEU A 35 12.34 -2.66 7.25
C LEU A 35 12.28 -2.32 5.77
N GLY A 36 11.07 -2.04 5.28
CA GLY A 36 10.83 -1.64 3.90
C GLY A 36 11.16 -2.71 2.87
N ARG A 37 10.95 -3.98 3.22
CA ARG A 37 11.09 -5.10 2.29
C ARG A 37 9.92 -5.13 1.31
N SER A 38 10.23 -5.43 0.05
CA SER A 38 9.28 -5.52 -1.05
C SER A 38 9.81 -6.49 -2.10
N GLY A 39 9.01 -6.78 -3.12
CA GLY A 39 9.40 -7.60 -4.26
C GLY A 39 8.97 -9.07 -4.15
N LEU A 40 8.05 -9.40 -3.23
CA LEU A 40 7.39 -10.70 -3.25
C LEU A 40 6.36 -10.74 -4.37
N ASN A 41 5.63 -9.65 -4.57
CA ASN A 41 4.79 -9.41 -5.73
C ASN A 41 4.93 -7.96 -6.19
N ALA A 42 5.46 -7.76 -7.39
CA ALA A 42 5.75 -6.43 -7.94
C ALA A 42 4.50 -5.54 -8.13
N GLU A 43 3.32 -6.15 -8.28
CA GLU A 43 2.06 -5.42 -8.44
C GLU A 43 1.50 -4.93 -7.10
N ASN A 44 1.88 -5.57 -5.99
CA ASN A 44 1.38 -5.25 -4.66
C ASN A 44 2.03 -4.01 -4.04
N TYR A 45 1.30 -3.40 -3.10
CA TYR A 45 1.80 -2.28 -2.29
C TYR A 45 2.53 -2.86 -1.07
N GLU A 46 3.84 -3.09 -1.22
CA GLU A 46 4.66 -3.77 -0.22
C GLU A 46 5.66 -2.82 0.45
N ASN A 47 5.66 -2.80 1.78
CA ASN A 47 6.63 -2.08 2.61
C ASN A 47 6.81 -2.86 3.93
N PHE A 48 7.16 -4.14 3.80
CA PHE A 48 7.11 -5.09 4.90
C PHE A 48 8.14 -4.81 5.99
N ILE A 49 7.72 -5.09 7.22
CA ILE A 49 8.60 -5.40 8.34
C ILE A 49 9.03 -6.86 8.15
N GLN A 50 10.34 -7.12 8.16
CA GLN A 50 10.86 -8.49 8.18
C GLN A 50 11.22 -8.88 9.61
N THR A 51 10.91 -10.12 10.01
CA THR A 51 11.24 -10.66 11.33
C THR A 51 11.70 -12.11 11.23
N ASP A 52 12.50 -12.54 12.20
CA ASP A 52 12.91 -13.93 12.42
C ASP A 52 12.01 -14.67 13.42
N ALA A 53 11.05 -13.97 14.05
CA ALA A 53 10.00 -14.61 14.83
C ALA A 53 9.30 -15.67 13.98
N ALA A 54 9.08 -16.86 14.56
CA ALA A 54 8.59 -17.98 13.79
C ALA A 54 7.15 -17.76 13.28
N ILE A 55 7.00 -17.65 11.97
CA ILE A 55 5.71 -17.49 11.27
C ILE A 55 5.50 -18.70 10.35
N ASN A 56 4.36 -19.38 10.43
CA ASN A 56 4.01 -20.50 9.56
C ASN A 56 2.61 -20.33 8.96
N ARG A 57 2.20 -21.24 8.07
CA ARG A 57 0.82 -21.27 7.54
C ARG A 57 -0.19 -21.23 8.69
N GLY A 58 -1.17 -20.34 8.61
CA GLY A 58 -2.15 -20.07 9.68
C GLY A 58 -1.83 -18.86 10.56
N ASN A 59 -0.60 -18.32 10.51
CA ASN A 59 -0.28 -17.04 11.15
C ASN A 59 -0.68 -15.82 10.31
N SER A 60 -0.99 -15.98 9.02
CA SER A 60 -1.44 -14.87 8.16
C SER A 60 -2.69 -14.19 8.74
N GLY A 61 -2.66 -12.86 8.85
CA GLY A 61 -3.68 -12.05 9.53
C GLY A 61 -3.45 -11.88 11.05
N GLY A 62 -2.53 -12.66 11.64
CA GLY A 62 -2.14 -12.57 13.05
C GLY A 62 -1.30 -11.34 13.37
N ALA A 63 -1.17 -11.05 14.67
CA ALA A 63 -0.50 -9.86 15.17
C ALA A 63 1.03 -10.02 15.19
N LEU A 64 1.74 -8.94 14.87
CA LEU A 64 3.13 -8.70 15.25
C LEU A 64 3.16 -7.51 16.20
N VAL A 65 3.65 -7.70 17.42
CA VAL A 65 3.63 -6.69 18.49
C VAL A 65 5.03 -6.41 19.02
N ASN A 66 5.23 -5.23 19.60
CA ASN A 66 6.42 -4.90 20.39
C ASN A 66 6.30 -5.48 21.82
N LEU A 67 7.34 -5.30 22.65
CA LEU A 67 7.35 -5.80 24.04
C LEU A 67 6.29 -5.16 24.96
N ASN A 68 5.68 -4.05 24.56
CA ASN A 68 4.56 -3.43 25.26
C ASN A 68 3.19 -4.01 24.84
N GLY A 69 3.16 -5.00 23.95
CA GLY A 69 1.92 -5.56 23.39
C GLY A 69 1.20 -4.62 22.43
N GLU A 70 1.89 -3.62 21.88
CA GLU A 70 1.32 -2.69 20.90
C GLU A 70 1.55 -3.24 19.48
N LEU A 71 0.50 -3.21 18.66
CA LEU A 71 0.58 -3.72 17.29
C LEU A 71 1.52 -2.87 16.44
N ILE A 72 2.52 -3.52 15.85
CA ILE A 72 3.50 -2.92 14.93
C ILE A 72 3.34 -3.43 13.51
N GLY A 73 2.70 -4.59 13.31
CA GLY A 73 2.34 -5.08 11.99
C GLY A 73 1.41 -6.29 11.99
N ILE A 74 0.99 -6.71 10.80
CA ILE A 74 0.14 -7.90 10.57
C ILE A 74 0.92 -8.93 9.76
N ASN A 75 1.11 -10.12 10.32
CA ASN A 75 1.83 -11.23 9.68
C ASN A 75 1.12 -11.59 8.37
N THR A 76 1.85 -11.64 7.26
CA THR A 76 1.24 -11.77 5.93
C THR A 76 1.84 -12.93 5.14
N ALA A 77 3.18 -12.99 5.07
CA ALA A 77 3.89 -13.94 4.23
C ALA A 77 5.19 -14.42 4.89
N ILE A 78 5.77 -15.48 4.32
CA ILE A 78 7.11 -15.98 4.66
C ILE A 78 7.87 -16.30 3.38
N LEU A 79 9.20 -16.22 3.43
CA LEU A 79 10.04 -16.84 2.41
C LEU A 79 10.37 -18.26 2.87
N ALA A 80 9.79 -19.26 2.22
CA ALA A 80 9.89 -20.65 2.65
C ALA A 80 9.87 -21.60 1.44
N PRO A 81 11.04 -22.06 0.94
CA PRO A 81 11.11 -23.00 -0.19
C PRO A 81 10.30 -24.28 0.06
N ASP A 82 10.37 -24.83 1.27
CA ASP A 82 9.69 -26.08 1.65
C ASP A 82 8.36 -25.84 2.40
N GLY A 83 7.89 -24.59 2.44
CA GLY A 83 6.64 -24.21 3.11
C GLY A 83 6.72 -24.09 4.64
N GLY A 84 7.88 -24.33 5.26
CA GLY A 84 8.16 -24.10 6.67
C GLY A 84 9.04 -22.87 6.91
N ASN A 85 8.90 -22.24 8.08
CA ASN A 85 9.71 -21.07 8.45
C ASN A 85 11.21 -21.36 8.47
N ILE A 86 11.99 -20.49 7.83
CA ILE A 86 13.47 -20.48 7.89
C ILE A 86 14.03 -19.20 8.54
N GLY A 87 13.20 -18.49 9.32
CA GLY A 87 13.56 -17.23 9.98
C GLY A 87 13.37 -15.99 9.10
N ILE A 88 12.50 -16.06 8.08
CA ILE A 88 12.20 -14.94 7.18
C ILE A 88 10.69 -14.80 7.05
N GLY A 89 10.10 -14.03 7.96
CA GLY A 89 8.69 -13.64 7.94
C GLY A 89 8.49 -12.18 7.58
N PHE A 90 7.32 -11.87 7.03
CA PHE A 90 6.94 -10.53 6.58
C PHE A 90 5.61 -10.09 7.17
N ALA A 91 5.57 -8.86 7.67
CA ALA A 91 4.38 -8.23 8.22
C ALA A 91 4.10 -6.85 7.58
N ILE A 92 2.83 -6.54 7.32
CA ILE A 92 2.40 -5.22 6.86
C ILE A 92 2.47 -4.25 8.07
N PRO A 93 3.12 -3.08 7.95
CA PRO A 93 3.24 -2.12 9.05
C PRO A 93 1.90 -1.61 9.60
N SER A 94 1.84 -1.37 10.91
CA SER A 94 0.63 -0.89 11.61
C SER A 94 0.09 0.42 11.05
N ASN A 95 0.93 1.37 10.62
CA ASN A 95 0.46 2.63 10.02
C ASN A 95 -0.28 2.40 8.69
N MET A 96 0.21 1.48 7.86
CA MET A 96 -0.49 1.10 6.63
C MET A 96 -1.84 0.46 6.94
N VAL A 97 -1.87 -0.47 7.90
CA VAL A 97 -3.10 -1.13 8.36
C VAL A 97 -4.09 -0.09 8.88
N LYS A 98 -3.64 0.87 9.71
CA LYS A 98 -4.45 1.95 10.26
C LYS A 98 -5.12 2.78 9.15
N ASN A 99 -4.36 3.18 8.13
CA ASN A 99 -4.88 4.01 7.04
C ASN A 99 -5.87 3.24 6.15
N LEU A 100 -5.57 1.97 5.86
CA LEU A 100 -6.42 1.13 5.01
C LEU A 100 -7.74 0.79 5.71
N THR A 101 -7.67 0.32 6.95
CA THR A 101 -8.87 -0.09 7.71
C THR A 101 -9.78 1.09 8.04
N SER A 102 -9.23 2.27 8.36
CA SER A 102 -10.05 3.47 8.59
C SER A 102 -10.90 3.82 7.35
N GLN A 103 -10.32 3.73 6.15
CA GLN A 103 -11.05 3.96 4.90
C GLN A 103 -12.07 2.87 4.60
N MET A 104 -11.75 1.61 4.87
CA MET A 104 -12.69 0.51 4.68
C MET A 104 -13.91 0.65 5.59
N VAL A 105 -13.71 1.09 6.84
CA VAL A 105 -14.80 1.37 7.78
C VAL A 105 -15.67 2.52 7.29
N GLU A 106 -15.07 3.60 6.78
CA GLU A 106 -15.82 4.80 6.37
C GLU A 106 -16.51 4.64 5.00
N TYR A 107 -15.86 3.97 4.04
CA TYR A 107 -16.28 3.98 2.64
C TYR A 107 -16.54 2.59 2.04
N GLY A 108 -16.34 1.50 2.79
CA GLY A 108 -16.43 0.13 2.29
C GLY A 108 -15.30 -0.29 1.33
N GLN A 109 -14.44 0.64 0.90
CA GLN A 109 -13.29 0.41 0.04
C GLN A 109 -12.19 1.44 0.29
N VAL A 110 -10.98 1.16 -0.20
CA VAL A 110 -9.84 2.09 -0.13
C VAL A 110 -9.90 3.04 -1.32
N LYS A 111 -9.92 4.35 -1.05
CA LYS A 111 -9.82 5.40 -2.08
C LYS A 111 -8.34 5.77 -2.21
N ARG A 112 -7.64 5.13 -3.15
CA ARG A 112 -6.20 5.33 -3.36
C ARG A 112 -5.92 6.73 -3.91
N GLY A 113 -5.02 7.43 -3.24
CA GLY A 113 -4.38 8.63 -3.76
C GLY A 113 -3.21 8.30 -4.69
N GLU A 114 -2.97 9.14 -5.68
CA GLU A 114 -1.79 9.07 -6.54
C GLU A 114 -1.08 10.43 -6.67
N LEU A 115 0.24 10.37 -6.86
CA LEU A 115 1.06 11.53 -7.22
C LEU A 115 0.91 11.87 -8.72
N GLY A 116 0.72 10.85 -9.54
CA GLY A 116 0.81 10.90 -11.00
C GLY A 116 2.26 10.96 -11.49
N ILE A 117 3.12 10.09 -10.97
CA ILE A 117 4.50 9.88 -11.44
C ILE A 117 4.69 8.43 -11.87
N MET A 118 5.58 8.23 -12.84
CA MET A 118 6.17 6.93 -13.14
C MET A 118 7.65 6.98 -12.77
N GLY A 119 8.21 5.83 -12.40
CA GLY A 119 9.58 5.78 -11.94
C GLY A 119 10.08 4.36 -11.71
N THR A 120 11.31 4.29 -11.24
CA THR A 120 11.97 3.03 -10.90
C THR A 120 12.83 3.22 -9.65
N GLU A 121 13.37 2.11 -9.17
CA GLU A 121 14.36 2.11 -8.09
C GLU A 121 15.62 2.88 -8.49
N LEU A 122 16.10 3.76 -7.61
CA LEU A 122 17.42 4.34 -7.78
C LEU A 122 18.48 3.30 -7.37
N ASN A 123 19.19 2.75 -8.35
CA ASN A 123 20.37 1.91 -8.12
C ASN A 123 21.67 2.71 -8.32
N SER A 124 22.80 2.11 -7.94
CA SER A 124 24.12 2.77 -8.00
C SER A 124 24.56 3.16 -9.41
N GLU A 125 24.13 2.44 -10.44
CA GLU A 125 24.48 2.75 -11.83
C GLU A 125 23.69 3.96 -12.32
N LEU A 126 22.39 3.99 -12.05
CA LEU A 126 21.51 5.10 -12.37
C LEU A 126 21.90 6.36 -11.58
N ALA A 127 22.26 6.21 -10.31
CA ALA A 127 22.76 7.33 -9.49
C ALA A 127 24.02 7.97 -10.10
N LYS A 128 24.98 7.15 -10.57
CA LYS A 128 26.18 7.65 -11.27
C LYS A 128 25.83 8.33 -12.59
N ALA A 129 24.94 7.73 -13.40
CA ALA A 129 24.50 8.29 -14.67
C ALA A 129 23.81 9.66 -14.49
N MET A 130 23.01 9.79 -13.43
CA MET A 130 22.28 11.01 -13.10
C MET A 130 23.10 12.00 -12.27
N LYS A 131 24.35 11.66 -11.89
CA LYS A 131 25.22 12.46 -11.01
C LYS A 131 24.55 12.82 -9.68
N VAL A 132 23.92 11.82 -9.07
CA VAL A 132 23.20 11.92 -7.81
C VAL A 132 24.01 11.21 -6.72
N ASP A 133 24.26 11.89 -5.60
CA ASP A 133 25.00 11.33 -4.47
C ASP A 133 24.21 10.28 -3.68
N ALA A 134 22.87 10.30 -3.78
CA ALA A 134 22.01 9.32 -3.14
C ALA A 134 22.13 7.96 -3.83
N GLN A 135 22.34 6.90 -3.05
CA GLN A 135 22.39 5.52 -3.54
C GLN A 135 21.05 4.77 -3.41
N ARG A 136 20.05 5.43 -2.81
CA ARG A 136 18.70 4.90 -2.59
C ARG A 136 17.69 6.03 -2.77
N GLY A 137 16.49 5.67 -3.22
CA GLY A 137 15.41 6.60 -3.45
C GLY A 137 14.53 6.15 -4.61
N ALA A 138 13.59 7.01 -4.97
CA ALA A 138 12.65 6.78 -6.06
C ALA A 138 12.98 7.71 -7.23
N PHE A 139 13.46 7.14 -8.34
CA PHE A 139 13.78 7.91 -9.54
C PHE A 139 12.51 8.20 -10.33
N VAL A 140 12.29 9.47 -10.70
CA VAL A 140 11.13 9.90 -11.48
C VAL A 140 11.47 9.82 -12.97
N SER A 141 10.90 8.84 -13.67
CA SER A 141 11.06 8.71 -15.13
C SER A 141 10.12 9.64 -15.89
N GLN A 142 8.91 9.83 -15.39
CA GLN A 142 7.89 10.65 -16.04
C GLN A 142 6.94 11.25 -14.99
N VAL A 143 6.45 12.46 -15.28
CA VAL A 143 5.37 13.10 -14.53
C VAL A 143 4.16 13.22 -15.44
N LEU A 144 3.00 12.71 -14.99
CA LEU A 144 1.78 12.74 -15.77
C LEU A 144 1.22 14.16 -15.86
N PRO A 145 0.70 14.60 -17.03
CA PRO A 145 0.02 15.88 -17.16
C PRO A 145 -1.15 16.01 -16.18
N ASN A 146 -1.42 17.23 -15.71
CA ASN A 146 -2.52 17.56 -14.79
C ASN A 146 -2.50 16.85 -13.41
N SER A 147 -1.47 16.05 -13.12
CA SER A 147 -1.29 15.34 -11.85
C SER A 147 -0.93 16.26 -10.68
N SER A 148 -1.01 15.73 -9.45
CA SER A 148 -0.51 16.43 -8.26
C SER A 148 0.98 16.76 -8.35
N ALA A 149 1.78 15.81 -8.83
CA ALA A 149 3.22 15.99 -9.01
C ALA A 149 3.55 17.10 -10.02
N ALA A 150 2.83 17.16 -11.15
CA ALA A 150 3.00 18.20 -12.15
C ALA A 150 2.67 19.59 -11.58
N LYS A 151 1.53 19.72 -10.89
CA LYS A 151 1.10 20.98 -10.25
C LYS A 151 2.09 21.45 -9.17
N ALA A 152 2.75 20.51 -8.51
CA ALA A 152 3.74 20.78 -7.48
C ALA A 152 5.16 21.03 -8.03
N GLY A 153 5.35 20.96 -9.35
CA GLY A 153 6.63 21.27 -10.01
C GLY A 153 7.67 20.15 -9.92
N ILE A 154 7.26 18.91 -9.69
CA ILE A 154 8.12 17.72 -9.82
C ILE A 154 8.41 17.51 -11.32
N LYS A 155 9.63 17.07 -11.64
CA LYS A 155 10.11 16.88 -13.00
C LYS A 155 10.68 15.48 -13.19
N ALA A 156 10.67 15.01 -14.43
CA ALA A 156 11.44 13.83 -14.81
C ALA A 156 12.94 14.07 -14.55
N GLY A 157 13.63 13.05 -14.07
CA GLY A 157 15.02 13.14 -13.63
C GLY A 157 15.20 13.47 -12.14
N ASP A 158 14.13 13.87 -11.44
CA ASP A 158 14.18 14.05 -9.99
C ASP A 158 14.37 12.70 -9.27
N VAL A 159 15.06 12.74 -8.13
CA VAL A 159 15.14 11.61 -7.20
C VAL A 159 14.44 11.98 -5.91
N ILE A 160 13.38 11.25 -5.56
CA ILE A 160 12.69 11.44 -4.28
C ILE A 160 13.48 10.70 -3.20
N THR A 161 13.86 11.43 -2.16
CA THR A 161 14.71 10.95 -1.05
C THR A 161 13.98 10.89 0.28
N SER A 162 12.88 11.64 0.45
CA SER A 162 12.06 11.59 1.65
C SER A 162 10.59 11.88 1.41
N LEU A 163 9.75 11.37 2.31
CA LEU A 163 8.31 11.62 2.40
C LEU A 163 7.99 12.07 3.83
N ASN A 164 7.42 13.26 3.99
CA ASN A 164 7.11 13.87 5.29
C ASN A 164 8.32 13.90 6.26
N GLY A 165 9.51 14.19 5.72
CA GLY A 165 10.77 14.20 6.46
C GLY A 165 11.37 12.82 6.75
N LYS A 166 10.67 11.73 6.45
CA LYS A 166 11.18 10.35 6.61
C LYS A 166 11.92 9.92 5.34
N PRO A 167 13.16 9.40 5.45
CA PRO A 167 13.88 8.88 4.29
C PRO A 167 13.11 7.77 3.58
N ILE A 168 13.15 7.76 2.25
CA ILE A 168 12.58 6.70 1.43
C ILE A 168 13.69 5.72 1.03
N SER A 169 13.46 4.44 1.31
CA SER A 169 14.41 3.36 0.99
C SER A 169 14.40 2.94 -0.47
N SER A 170 13.24 3.08 -1.13
CA SER A 170 12.98 2.51 -2.46
C SER A 170 11.75 3.15 -3.11
N PHE A 171 11.63 3.02 -4.44
CA PHE A 171 10.41 3.36 -5.18
C PHE A 171 9.21 2.55 -4.70
N ALA A 172 9.40 1.25 -4.42
CA ALA A 172 8.36 0.39 -3.87
C ALA A 172 7.83 0.90 -2.52
N ALA A 173 8.72 1.34 -1.61
CA ALA A 173 8.32 1.89 -0.32
C ALA A 173 7.54 3.20 -0.47
N LEU A 174 7.98 4.10 -1.37
CA LEU A 174 7.24 5.33 -1.70
C LEU A 174 5.83 4.99 -2.22
N ARG A 175 5.74 4.07 -3.19
CA ARG A 175 4.47 3.63 -3.78
C ARG A 175 3.55 3.06 -2.72
N ALA A 176 4.05 2.21 -1.83
CA ALA A 176 3.27 1.60 -0.75
C ALA A 176 2.76 2.63 0.26
N GLN A 177 3.62 3.57 0.69
CA GLN A 177 3.20 4.61 1.64
C GLN A 177 2.14 5.53 1.04
N VAL A 178 2.38 6.07 -0.16
CA VAL A 178 1.40 6.94 -0.84
C VAL A 178 0.11 6.18 -1.18
N GLY A 179 0.22 4.94 -1.67
CA GLY A 179 -0.94 4.15 -2.10
C GLY A 179 -1.88 3.72 -0.97
N THR A 180 -1.49 3.91 0.29
CA THR A 180 -2.34 3.69 1.47
C THR A 180 -2.88 4.98 2.08
N MET A 181 -2.38 6.14 1.67
CA MET A 181 -2.86 7.44 2.15
C MET A 181 -4.22 7.79 1.50
N PRO A 182 -5.15 8.42 2.26
CA PRO A 182 -6.40 8.93 1.70
C PRO A 182 -6.18 9.97 0.60
N VAL A 183 -7.10 10.05 -0.35
CA VAL A 183 -7.21 11.18 -1.29
C VAL A 183 -7.34 12.49 -0.51
N GLY A 184 -6.69 13.55 -0.98
CA GLY A 184 -6.65 14.85 -0.29
C GLY A 184 -5.61 14.95 0.83
N SER A 185 -4.84 13.88 1.08
CA SER A 185 -3.74 13.93 2.04
C SER A 185 -2.67 14.92 1.57
N LYS A 186 -2.34 15.86 2.45
CA LYS A 186 -1.23 16.80 2.27
C LYS A 186 0.07 16.14 2.69
N LEU A 187 1.08 16.20 1.83
CA LEU A 187 2.39 15.62 2.09
C LEU A 187 3.51 16.49 1.53
N THR A 188 4.70 16.33 2.09
CA THR A 188 5.92 16.99 1.64
C THR A 188 6.89 15.93 1.13
N LEU A 189 7.37 16.11 -0.10
CA LEU A 189 8.46 15.29 -0.65
C LEU A 189 9.77 16.07 -0.58
N GLY A 190 10.83 15.40 -0.14
CA GLY A 190 12.21 15.85 -0.36
C GLY A 190 12.75 15.21 -1.63
N LEU A 191 13.25 16.03 -2.53
CA LEU A 191 13.79 15.64 -3.83
C LEU A 191 15.24 16.07 -3.95
N LEU A 192 15.97 15.37 -4.82
CA LEU A 192 17.25 15.79 -5.35
C LEU A 192 17.08 16.10 -6.84
N ARG A 193 17.45 17.32 -7.24
CA ARG A 193 17.43 17.80 -8.62
C ARG A 193 18.75 18.46 -8.91
N ASP A 194 19.50 17.94 -9.87
CA ASP A 194 20.83 18.45 -10.25
C ASP A 194 21.78 18.59 -9.04
N GLY A 195 21.75 17.61 -8.13
CA GLY A 195 22.53 17.59 -6.89
C GLY A 195 22.03 18.53 -5.78
N LYS A 196 20.94 19.28 -5.99
CA LYS A 196 20.37 20.18 -5.00
C LYS A 196 19.14 19.58 -4.33
N GLN A 197 19.05 19.74 -3.01
CA GLN A 197 17.85 19.37 -2.27
C GLN A 197 16.72 20.37 -2.53
N VAL A 198 15.52 19.85 -2.79
CA VAL A 198 14.30 20.62 -3.02
C VAL A 198 13.19 19.99 -2.21
N ASN A 199 12.40 20.80 -1.51
CA ASN A 199 11.19 20.33 -0.84
C ASN A 199 9.96 20.80 -1.62
N VAL A 200 9.01 19.89 -1.81
CA VAL A 200 7.77 20.14 -2.55
C VAL A 200 6.59 19.69 -1.71
N ASN A 201 5.62 20.59 -1.54
CA ASN A 201 4.34 20.29 -0.90
C ASN A 201 3.31 19.94 -1.98
N LEU A 202 2.53 18.89 -1.74
CA LEU A 202 1.47 18.49 -2.63
C LEU A 202 0.32 17.80 -1.89
N GLU A 203 -0.78 17.63 -2.60
CA GLU A 203 -1.98 16.97 -2.10
C GLU A 203 -2.33 15.81 -3.03
N LEU A 204 -2.64 14.64 -2.48
CA LEU A 204 -2.96 13.46 -3.29
C LEU A 204 -4.28 13.64 -4.05
N GLN A 205 -4.25 13.33 -5.35
CA GLN A 205 -5.45 13.25 -6.18
C GLN A 205 -5.95 11.81 -6.27
N GLN A 206 -7.21 11.65 -6.63
CA GLN A 206 -7.82 10.33 -6.75
C GLN A 206 -7.17 9.53 -7.87
N SER A 207 -6.77 8.29 -7.58
CA SER A 207 -6.25 7.37 -8.60
C SER A 207 -7.35 6.83 -9.50
N SER A 208 -6.98 6.54 -10.75
CA SER A 208 -7.83 5.79 -11.68
C SER A 208 -7.95 4.29 -11.33
N GLN A 209 -7.10 3.77 -10.42
CA GLN A 209 -7.08 2.37 -9.98
C GLN A 209 -8.10 2.00 -8.88
N ASN A 210 -9.11 2.84 -8.63
CA ASN A 210 -10.05 2.65 -7.52
C ASN A 210 -11.22 1.70 -7.81
N GLN A 211 -11.04 0.79 -8.76
CA GLN A 211 -12.09 -0.12 -9.22
C GLN A 211 -12.01 -1.45 -8.48
N VAL A 212 -13.15 -1.93 -8.00
CA VAL A 212 -13.34 -3.22 -7.33
C VAL A 212 -14.21 -4.09 -8.23
N ASP A 213 -13.81 -5.34 -8.44
CA ASP A 213 -14.62 -6.27 -9.23
C ASP A 213 -15.88 -6.69 -8.42
N SER A 214 -17.01 -6.83 -9.11
CA SER A 214 -18.31 -7.18 -8.54
C SER A 214 -18.30 -8.52 -7.82
N SER A 215 -17.40 -9.43 -8.19
CA SER A 215 -17.14 -10.70 -7.48
C SER A 215 -16.73 -10.53 -6.02
N SER A 216 -16.11 -9.39 -5.68
CA SER A 216 -15.72 -9.07 -4.29
C SER A 216 -16.89 -8.58 -3.44
N ILE A 217 -18.01 -8.17 -4.07
CA ILE A 217 -19.20 -7.64 -3.41
C ILE A 217 -20.30 -8.69 -3.38
N PHE A 218 -20.51 -9.37 -4.51
CA PHE A 218 -21.59 -10.33 -4.73
C PHE A 218 -20.99 -11.69 -5.13
N ASN A 219 -21.31 -12.71 -4.34
CA ASN A 219 -20.92 -14.07 -4.71
C ASN A 219 -21.70 -14.51 -5.96
N GLY A 220 -20.97 -14.86 -7.04
CA GLY A 220 -21.54 -15.32 -8.31
C GLY A 220 -21.93 -14.23 -9.31
N ILE A 221 -21.73 -12.94 -9.01
CA ILE A 221 -21.95 -11.84 -9.97
C ILE A 221 -20.60 -11.24 -10.36
N GLU A 222 -19.93 -11.88 -11.32
CA GLU A 222 -18.60 -11.46 -11.78
C GLU A 222 -18.70 -10.60 -13.04
N GLY A 223 -17.66 -9.81 -13.31
CA GLY A 223 -17.46 -9.15 -14.60
C GLY A 223 -17.88 -7.69 -14.69
N ALA A 224 -18.23 -7.04 -13.58
CA ALA A 224 -18.39 -5.59 -13.52
C ALA A 224 -17.35 -4.96 -12.59
N GLU A 225 -16.73 -3.87 -13.03
CA GLU A 225 -15.81 -3.06 -12.23
C GLU A 225 -16.60 -1.89 -11.64
N MET A 226 -16.57 -1.73 -10.33
CA MET A 226 -17.37 -0.75 -9.58
C MET A 226 -16.49 0.10 -8.66
N SER A 227 -16.96 1.29 -8.31
CA SER A 227 -16.30 2.15 -7.32
C SER A 227 -17.28 3.15 -6.71
N ASN A 228 -16.92 3.74 -5.57
CA ASN A 228 -17.71 4.83 -5.00
C ASN A 228 -17.72 6.06 -5.90
N LYS A 229 -18.90 6.67 -6.09
CA LYS A 229 -19.07 7.91 -6.84
C LYS A 229 -18.99 9.11 -5.89
N GLY A 230 -17.99 9.96 -6.08
CA GLY A 230 -17.84 11.20 -5.31
C GLY A 230 -17.82 10.97 -3.79
N LYS A 231 -18.51 11.85 -3.05
CA LYS A 231 -18.74 11.73 -1.62
C LYS A 231 -20.21 11.39 -1.38
N ASP A 232 -20.48 10.14 -1.01
CA ASP A 232 -21.80 9.61 -0.65
C ASP A 232 -22.87 9.83 -1.75
N GLN A 233 -22.49 9.62 -3.02
CA GLN A 233 -23.39 9.73 -4.19
C GLN A 233 -23.67 8.38 -4.84
N GLY A 234 -23.60 7.30 -4.06
CA GLY A 234 -23.81 5.93 -4.50
C GLY A 234 -22.58 5.26 -5.12
N VAL A 235 -22.80 4.09 -5.73
CA VAL A 235 -21.77 3.23 -6.34
C VAL A 235 -21.90 3.29 -7.86
N VAL A 236 -20.84 3.67 -8.56
CA VAL A 236 -20.80 3.73 -10.02
C VAL A 236 -20.21 2.46 -10.62
N VAL A 237 -20.80 2.00 -11.73
CA VAL A 237 -20.26 0.93 -12.56
C VAL A 237 -19.30 1.53 -13.59
N ASN A 238 -18.00 1.29 -13.41
CA ASN A 238 -16.95 1.82 -14.28
C ASN A 238 -16.84 1.06 -15.60
N ASN A 239 -17.09 -0.25 -15.58
CA ASN A 239 -16.97 -1.13 -16.73
C ASN A 239 -17.77 -2.41 -16.54
N VAL A 240 -18.20 -3.05 -17.64
CA VAL A 240 -18.89 -4.35 -17.62
C VAL A 240 -18.40 -5.19 -18.79
N LYS A 241 -17.94 -6.42 -18.51
CA LYS A 241 -17.48 -7.38 -19.51
C LYS A 241 -18.68 -8.10 -20.14
N THR A 242 -18.72 -8.18 -21.47
CA THR A 242 -19.77 -8.92 -22.19
C THR A 242 -19.78 -10.40 -21.83
N GLY A 243 -20.96 -11.02 -21.80
CA GLY A 243 -21.11 -12.46 -21.56
C GLY A 243 -20.88 -12.89 -20.10
N THR A 244 -20.82 -11.95 -19.17
CA THR A 244 -20.64 -12.24 -17.73
C THR A 244 -21.96 -12.18 -16.97
N PRO A 245 -22.05 -12.81 -15.78
CA PRO A 245 -23.24 -12.71 -14.93
C PRO A 245 -23.66 -11.27 -14.64
N ALA A 246 -22.70 -10.35 -14.41
CA ALA A 246 -23.00 -8.94 -14.22
C ALA A 246 -23.72 -8.32 -15.42
N ALA A 247 -23.29 -8.64 -16.65
CA ALA A 247 -23.97 -8.16 -17.86
C ALA A 247 -25.36 -8.78 -18.04
N GLN A 248 -25.53 -10.06 -17.66
CA GLN A 248 -26.81 -10.78 -17.77
C GLN A 248 -27.90 -10.22 -16.86
N ILE A 249 -27.54 -9.69 -15.69
CA ILE A 249 -28.48 -9.00 -14.80
C ILE A 249 -28.77 -7.55 -15.23
N GLY A 250 -28.17 -7.10 -16.33
CA GLY A 250 -28.45 -5.81 -16.96
C GLY A 250 -27.59 -4.64 -16.50
N LEU A 251 -26.53 -4.87 -15.70
CA LEU A 251 -25.58 -3.82 -15.34
C LEU A 251 -24.89 -3.27 -16.59
N LYS A 252 -24.78 -1.95 -16.66
CA LYS A 252 -24.09 -1.23 -17.73
C LYS A 252 -23.09 -0.24 -17.18
N LYS A 253 -22.05 0.03 -17.96
CA LYS A 253 -21.10 1.10 -17.68
C LYS A 253 -21.85 2.43 -17.56
N GLY A 254 -21.60 3.14 -16.46
CA GLY A 254 -22.21 4.44 -16.15
C GLY A 254 -23.41 4.37 -15.21
N ASP A 255 -23.94 3.17 -14.92
CA ASP A 255 -24.99 3.00 -13.93
C ASP A 255 -24.51 3.50 -12.55
N VAL A 256 -25.44 4.07 -11.78
CA VAL A 256 -25.19 4.56 -10.41
C VAL A 256 -26.22 3.94 -9.48
N ILE A 257 -25.75 3.07 -8.58
CA ILE A 257 -26.57 2.44 -7.56
C ILE A 257 -26.77 3.46 -6.43
N ILE A 258 -27.99 3.94 -6.27
CA ILE A 258 -28.39 4.90 -5.23
C ILE A 258 -29.11 4.24 -4.05
N GLY A 259 -29.49 2.97 -4.19
CA GLY A 259 -30.24 2.26 -3.16
C GLY A 259 -30.42 0.77 -3.48
N ALA A 260 -30.65 -0.02 -2.43
CA ALA A 260 -30.97 -1.43 -2.49
C ALA A 260 -32.03 -1.76 -1.44
N ASN A 261 -33.08 -2.51 -1.82
CA ASN A 261 -34.14 -2.94 -0.90
C ASN A 261 -34.76 -1.80 -0.06
N GLN A 262 -35.08 -0.67 -0.71
CA GLN A 262 -35.61 0.56 -0.08
C GLN A 262 -34.65 1.24 0.92
N GLN A 263 -33.38 0.84 0.96
CA GLN A 263 -32.34 1.49 1.75
C GLN A 263 -31.44 2.31 0.84
N SER A 264 -31.06 3.50 1.28
CA SER A 264 -30.07 4.32 0.58
C SER A 264 -28.70 3.63 0.60
N VAL A 265 -27.98 3.74 -0.51
CA VAL A 265 -26.59 3.26 -0.67
C VAL A 265 -25.69 4.44 -0.97
#